data_AF-A0A2B9E6D4-F1
#
_entry.id   AF-A0A2B9E6D4-F1
#
_cell.length_a   1.000
_cell.length_b   1.000
_cell.length_c   1.000
_cell.angle_alpha   90.00
_cell.angle_beta   90.00
_cell.angle_gamma   90.00
#
_symmetry.space_group_name_H-M   'P 1'
#
loop_
_entity.id
_entity.type
_entity.pdbx_description
1 polymer ?
#
loop_
_entity_poly.entity_id
_entity_poly.type
_entity_poly.pdbx_seq_one_letter_code
_entity_poly.pdbx_strand_id
1 'polypeptide(L)'
;MSQSSLKQEQSGIEGSFELDVNKFKEWLQRLGITHIVSIDDEWTEVAKGTYTDAIASYLQLDVEELASQFAIEVSDEELDLLDENEIDTVEDLIDKELPSNLSNLKEKIEEVFSVKKVIKPLENLDNLISSISKELGIVFKKDSKPNYEELVKLDGRILFLIDMNMKSVGLAEDSVIDVIRLLKKNRADYFDLAIVYSHEDLNRYKQHDSKVAYINDYLKNNPEALKDDRKEITEAQYKYLLAYQLWGINKTPSEHHLVKELLETIEKAAFGYSLHDFLESKVLFTQRAATELINLTEEKFNVLLQDSFIEGERFLDILNRTHESIYRGIEFEQIVEEGHKYKEIMKNVMSVASAKDEMLVNKIGNQNVMKFNRKETFGRIEEGINSTVAKFNLVEYGINELYENITTGDIFKIKLHDVAEEQYAILISASCDLPIRFSNKITDKIERKKESVVLSFYNSKRIEEMDDNEKKGMIASDSSIWPIILEDGKPYVLSATNKIFTLNGKILDLCTFTSTGEAILEKQILNMAIPFKSYHSLKYLTETIHPWIDEVKTLESYLGNAIKKETIEDGGNDLLPILAGLKYSIKLNFEDSKFEIKRIGRLEKSVALNVVQDNITNLSRIGLEKTPLR
;
A
#
# COMPACT_ATOMS: atom_id res chain seq x y z
N MET A 1 47.30 15.85 19.28
CA MET A 1 45.83 15.83 19.43
C MET A 1 45.12 15.53 18.09
N SER A 2 45.69 14.72 17.18
CA SER A 2 45.17 14.59 15.80
C SER A 2 44.91 13.16 15.31
N GLN A 3 44.92 12.15 16.18
CA GLN A 3 44.58 10.76 15.79
C GLN A 3 43.33 10.20 16.49
N SER A 4 42.84 10.81 17.58
CA SER A 4 41.64 10.34 18.29
C SER A 4 40.34 10.92 17.72
N SER A 5 40.39 12.12 17.14
CA SER A 5 39.23 12.77 16.48
C SER A 5 38.87 12.12 15.15
N LEU A 6 39.87 11.77 14.33
CA LEU A 6 39.69 11.02 13.07
C LEU A 6 39.11 9.61 13.28
N LYS A 7 39.53 8.91 14.34
CA LYS A 7 38.95 7.60 14.70
C LYS A 7 37.51 7.69 15.21
N GLN A 8 37.14 8.78 15.89
CA GLN A 8 35.74 8.98 16.33
C GLN A 8 34.81 9.35 15.17
N GLU A 9 35.24 10.19 14.23
CA GLU A 9 34.48 10.47 12.99
C GLU A 9 34.34 9.23 12.09
N GLN A 10 35.42 8.46 11.89
CA GLN A 10 35.35 7.20 11.13
C GLN A 10 34.44 6.16 11.78
N SER A 11 34.48 6.01 13.11
CA SER A 11 33.58 5.09 13.83
C SER A 11 32.09 5.51 13.78
N GLY A 12 31.82 6.82 13.69
CA GLY A 12 30.45 7.35 13.55
C GLY A 12 29.90 7.19 12.13
N ILE A 13 30.76 7.27 11.12
CA ILE A 13 30.41 7.07 9.71
C ILE A 13 30.20 5.58 9.40
N GLU A 14 31.08 4.69 9.88
CA GLU A 14 30.90 3.22 9.76
C GLU A 14 29.61 2.74 10.44
N GLY A 15 29.30 3.27 11.64
CA GLY A 15 28.06 2.94 12.34
C GLY A 15 26.78 3.44 11.65
N SER A 16 26.84 4.54 10.88
CA SER A 16 25.71 5.03 10.08
C SER A 16 25.51 4.22 8.80
N PHE A 17 26.61 3.83 8.14
CA PHE A 17 26.58 3.03 6.92
C PHE A 17 25.94 1.65 7.16
N GLU A 18 26.39 0.93 8.17
CA GLU A 18 25.86 -0.40 8.49
C GLU A 18 24.37 -0.35 8.89
N LEU A 19 23.97 0.71 9.60
CA LEU A 19 22.57 0.96 9.95
C LEU A 19 21.70 1.17 8.69
N ASP A 20 22.16 1.95 7.72
CA ASP A 20 21.41 2.23 6.50
C ASP A 20 21.36 1.01 5.57
N VAL A 21 22.43 0.20 5.51
CA VAL A 21 22.43 -1.11 4.84
C VAL A 21 21.39 -2.03 5.47
N ASN A 22 21.34 -2.13 6.80
CA ASN A 22 20.38 -3.01 7.49
C ASN A 22 18.93 -2.56 7.26
N LYS A 23 18.65 -1.26 7.27
CA LYS A 23 17.31 -0.74 6.91
C LYS A 23 16.94 -1.02 5.47
N PHE A 24 17.90 -0.94 4.54
CA PHE A 24 17.65 -1.26 3.14
C PHE A 24 17.32 -2.75 2.97
N LYS A 25 18.03 -3.64 3.67
CA LYS A 25 17.71 -5.08 3.74
C LYS A 25 16.32 -5.34 4.29
N GLU A 26 15.94 -4.66 5.38
CA GLU A 26 14.59 -4.76 5.96
C GLU A 26 13.52 -4.37 4.94
N TRP A 27 13.74 -3.32 4.15
CA TRP A 27 12.84 -2.95 3.07
C TRP A 27 12.72 -4.03 2.00
N LEU A 28 13.84 -4.59 1.52
CA LEU A 28 13.83 -5.66 0.52
C LEU A 28 13.03 -6.88 1.01
N GLN A 29 13.24 -7.30 2.25
CA GLN A 29 12.52 -8.41 2.86
C GLN A 29 11.02 -8.12 3.02
N ARG A 30 10.65 -6.94 3.54
CA ARG A 30 9.23 -6.55 3.74
C ARG A 30 8.47 -6.42 2.43
N LEU A 31 9.13 -5.94 1.38
CA LEU A 31 8.56 -5.83 0.05
C LEU A 31 8.45 -7.18 -0.67
N GLY A 32 9.07 -8.24 -0.13
CA GLY A 32 9.11 -9.56 -0.75
C GLY A 32 9.98 -9.61 -2.02
N ILE A 33 11.03 -8.79 -2.08
CA ILE A 33 11.96 -8.78 -3.22
C ILE A 33 12.75 -10.08 -3.22
N THR A 34 12.68 -10.81 -4.32
CA THR A 34 13.39 -12.08 -4.54
C THR A 34 14.51 -11.95 -5.55
N HIS A 35 14.41 -10.95 -6.44
CA HIS A 35 15.37 -10.70 -7.49
C HIS A 35 15.72 -9.20 -7.55
N ILE A 36 16.99 -8.90 -7.82
CA ILE A 36 17.44 -7.57 -8.22
C ILE A 36 18.05 -7.71 -9.61
N VAL A 37 17.60 -6.90 -10.56
CA VAL A 37 18.08 -6.92 -11.94
C VAL A 37 18.61 -5.54 -12.29
N SER A 38 19.93 -5.43 -12.49
CA SER A 38 20.53 -4.21 -13.01
C SER A 38 20.67 -4.31 -14.53
N ILE A 39 20.10 -3.34 -15.24
CA ILE A 39 20.11 -3.26 -16.70
C ILE A 39 20.92 -2.04 -17.09
N ASP A 40 22.12 -2.27 -17.64
CA ASP A 40 23.10 -1.23 -17.95
C ASP A 40 24.07 -1.75 -19.02
N ASP A 41 24.21 -1.06 -20.16
CA ASP A 41 25.08 -1.52 -21.25
C ASP A 41 26.57 -1.47 -20.87
N GLU A 42 26.92 -0.66 -19.86
CA GLU A 42 28.26 -0.54 -19.29
C GLU A 42 28.68 -1.77 -18.45
N TRP A 43 27.75 -2.68 -18.10
CA TRP A 43 28.11 -3.97 -17.48
C TRP A 43 29.07 -4.79 -18.35
N THR A 44 29.03 -4.59 -19.67
CA THR A 44 29.99 -5.23 -20.60
C THR A 44 31.42 -4.76 -20.39
N GLU A 45 31.62 -3.51 -19.94
CA GLU A 45 32.94 -2.95 -19.62
C GLU A 45 33.43 -3.41 -18.25
N VAL A 46 32.55 -3.54 -17.26
CA VAL A 46 32.88 -4.11 -15.93
C VAL A 46 33.34 -5.57 -16.07
N ALA A 47 32.73 -6.34 -16.98
CA ALA A 47 33.12 -7.74 -17.21
C ALA A 47 34.55 -7.91 -17.74
N LYS A 48 35.18 -6.84 -18.27
CA LYS A 48 36.55 -6.87 -18.80
C LYS A 48 37.63 -6.70 -17.72
N GLY A 49 37.29 -6.35 -16.48
CA GLY A 49 38.23 -6.18 -15.36
C GLY A 49 37.83 -5.04 -14.42
N THR A 50 38.55 -4.89 -13.30
CA THR A 50 38.21 -3.83 -12.33
C THR A 50 38.68 -2.44 -12.80
N TYR A 51 38.10 -1.36 -12.26
CA TYR A 51 38.57 0.01 -12.47
C TYR A 51 40.06 0.15 -12.14
N THR A 52 40.48 -0.43 -11.01
CA THR A 52 41.88 -0.43 -10.59
C THR A 52 42.78 -1.22 -11.54
N ASP A 53 42.34 -2.38 -12.02
CA ASP A 53 43.12 -3.18 -12.97
C ASP A 53 43.22 -2.48 -14.33
N ALA A 54 42.12 -1.86 -14.78
CA ALA A 54 42.08 -1.14 -16.04
C ALA A 54 42.98 0.11 -16.02
N ILE A 55 42.94 0.90 -14.96
CA ILE A 55 43.83 2.06 -14.83
C ILE A 55 45.29 1.62 -14.72
N ALA A 56 45.60 0.64 -13.88
CA ALA A 56 46.96 0.13 -13.74
C ALA A 56 47.51 -0.39 -15.07
N SER A 57 46.69 -1.04 -15.88
CA SER A 57 47.10 -1.50 -17.21
C SER A 57 47.39 -0.36 -18.18
N TYR A 58 46.67 0.76 -18.10
CA TYR A 58 46.84 1.90 -19.00
C TYR A 58 47.97 2.84 -18.60
N LEU A 59 48.21 3.02 -17.30
CA LEU A 59 49.34 3.81 -16.80
C LEU A 59 50.68 3.25 -17.29
N GLN A 60 50.74 1.93 -17.49
CA GLN A 60 51.94 1.21 -17.92
C GLN A 60 52.08 1.11 -19.46
N LEU A 61 51.11 1.61 -20.24
CA LEU A 61 51.21 1.65 -21.70
C LEU A 61 52.07 2.82 -22.16
N ASP A 62 52.70 2.64 -23.31
CA ASP A 62 53.32 3.74 -24.05
C ASP A 62 52.23 4.75 -24.46
N VAL A 63 52.55 6.05 -24.41
CA VAL A 63 51.58 7.12 -24.71
C VAL A 63 50.99 6.97 -26.11
N GLU A 64 51.82 6.57 -27.09
CA GLU A 64 51.41 6.30 -28.47
C GLU A 64 50.47 5.09 -28.58
N GLU A 65 50.72 4.03 -27.81
CA GLU A 65 49.92 2.80 -27.84
C GLU A 65 48.52 3.07 -27.29
N LEU A 66 48.43 3.79 -26.17
CA LEU A 66 47.15 4.23 -25.62
C LEU A 66 46.43 5.20 -26.56
N ALA A 67 47.14 6.17 -27.14
CA ALA A 67 46.54 7.12 -28.07
C ALA A 67 45.96 6.42 -29.31
N SER A 68 46.65 5.42 -29.85
CA SER A 68 46.15 4.59 -30.94
C SER A 68 44.91 3.79 -30.55
N GLN A 69 44.92 3.18 -29.35
CA GLN A 69 43.81 2.38 -28.85
C GLN A 69 42.51 3.18 -28.68
N PHE A 70 42.61 4.45 -28.31
CA PHE A 70 41.47 5.34 -28.09
C PHE A 70 41.24 6.36 -29.20
N ALA A 71 41.94 6.21 -30.34
CA ALA A 71 41.87 7.13 -31.48
C ALA A 71 42.09 8.60 -31.11
N ILE A 72 43.05 8.85 -30.23
CA ILE A 72 43.51 10.19 -29.85
C ILE A 72 44.52 10.65 -30.91
N GLU A 73 44.23 11.74 -31.61
CA GLU A 73 45.19 12.35 -32.53
C GLU A 73 46.35 12.98 -31.74
N VAL A 74 47.55 12.46 -32.00
CA VAL A 74 48.83 13.00 -31.53
C VAL A 74 49.56 13.57 -32.73
N SER A 75 49.94 14.84 -32.66
CA SER A 75 50.69 15.52 -33.72
C SER A 75 52.18 15.17 -33.67
N ASP A 76 52.87 15.32 -34.81
CA ASP A 76 54.33 15.11 -34.88
C ASP A 76 55.09 16.01 -33.88
N GLU A 77 54.60 17.23 -33.63
CA GLU A 77 55.17 18.14 -32.63
C GLU A 77 54.98 17.65 -31.18
N GLU A 78 53.87 16.98 -30.88
CA GLU A 78 53.64 16.37 -29.56
C GLU A 78 54.52 15.13 -29.37
N LEU A 79 54.76 14.34 -30.42
CA LEU A 79 55.67 13.18 -30.39
C LEU A 79 57.12 13.59 -30.13
N ASP A 80 57.63 14.58 -30.86
CA ASP A 80 58.98 15.12 -30.65
C ASP A 80 59.14 15.64 -29.20
N LEU A 81 58.09 16.25 -28.64
CA LEU A 81 58.10 16.73 -27.25
C LEU A 81 58.03 15.62 -26.20
N LEU A 82 57.35 14.50 -26.47
CA LEU A 82 57.35 13.34 -25.58
C LEU A 82 58.76 12.74 -25.49
N ASP A 83 59.42 12.58 -26.64
CA ASP A 83 60.80 12.09 -26.75
C ASP A 83 61.80 13.04 -26.06
N GLU A 84 61.70 14.35 -26.30
CA GLU A 84 62.60 15.36 -25.70
C GLU A 84 62.51 15.44 -24.17
N ASN A 85 61.36 15.07 -23.59
CA ASN A 85 61.11 15.14 -22.15
C ASN A 85 61.17 13.77 -21.44
N GLU A 86 61.61 12.72 -22.14
CA GLU A 86 61.70 11.34 -21.65
C GLU A 86 60.34 10.85 -21.09
N ILE A 87 59.24 11.11 -21.81
CA ILE A 87 57.88 10.70 -21.42
C ILE A 87 57.48 9.50 -22.27
N ASP A 88 57.79 8.31 -21.75
CA ASP A 88 57.55 7.06 -22.47
C ASP A 88 56.14 6.52 -22.15
N THR A 89 55.75 6.56 -20.88
CA THR A 89 54.50 5.96 -20.40
C THR A 89 53.40 6.98 -20.09
N VAL A 90 52.17 6.50 -20.04
CA VAL A 90 51.02 7.31 -19.61
C VAL A 90 51.17 7.77 -18.13
N GLU A 91 51.80 6.96 -17.27
CA GLU A 91 52.15 7.36 -15.90
C GLU A 91 53.10 8.57 -15.88
N ASP A 92 54.13 8.56 -16.75
CA ASP A 92 55.05 9.70 -16.90
C ASP A 92 54.34 10.98 -17.35
N LEU A 93 53.39 10.86 -18.29
CA LEU A 93 52.63 11.99 -18.80
C LEU A 93 51.73 12.61 -17.71
N ILE A 94 51.18 11.79 -16.82
CA ILE A 94 50.32 12.27 -15.73
C ILE A 94 51.13 12.88 -14.58
N ASP A 95 52.25 12.27 -14.21
CA ASP A 95 52.98 12.63 -12.98
C ASP A 95 54.08 13.68 -13.17
N LYS A 96 54.61 13.88 -14.39
CA LYS A 96 55.65 14.90 -14.66
C LYS A 96 55.06 16.31 -14.87
N GLU A 97 55.85 17.33 -14.52
CA GLU A 97 55.55 18.72 -14.90
C GLU A 97 55.72 18.87 -16.42
N LEU A 98 54.61 19.14 -17.11
CA LEU A 98 54.57 19.17 -18.57
C LEU A 98 54.78 20.58 -19.15
N PRO A 99 55.45 20.68 -20.32
CA PRO A 99 55.37 21.85 -21.18
C PRO A 99 53.91 22.17 -21.53
N SER A 100 53.56 23.45 -21.66
CA SER A 100 52.20 23.91 -21.97
C SER A 100 51.58 23.31 -23.23
N ASN A 101 52.41 22.83 -24.16
CA ASN A 101 52.00 22.27 -25.43
C ASN A 101 51.57 20.79 -25.33
N LEU A 102 51.98 20.07 -24.26
CA LEU A 102 51.53 18.70 -23.98
C LEU A 102 50.29 18.65 -23.08
N SER A 103 49.85 19.79 -22.54
CA SER A 103 48.67 19.87 -21.67
C SER A 103 47.40 19.37 -22.34
N ASN A 104 47.22 19.63 -23.63
CA ASN A 104 46.04 19.19 -24.39
C ASN A 104 46.02 17.66 -24.57
N LEU A 105 47.17 17.05 -24.85
CA LEU A 105 47.31 15.60 -24.93
C LEU A 105 47.06 14.95 -23.56
N LYS A 106 47.61 15.53 -22.48
CA LYS A 106 47.37 15.10 -21.10
C LYS A 106 45.88 15.15 -20.77
N GLU A 107 45.19 16.24 -21.09
CA GLU A 107 43.73 16.37 -20.87
C GLU A 107 42.93 15.30 -21.61
N LYS A 108 43.24 15.03 -22.90
CA LYS A 108 42.56 13.98 -23.69
C LYS A 108 42.78 12.57 -23.11
N ILE A 109 43.98 12.29 -22.59
CA ILE A 109 44.31 11.01 -21.96
C ILE A 109 43.65 10.91 -20.56
N GLU A 110 43.61 12.00 -19.80
CA GLU A 110 42.83 12.11 -18.56
C GLU A 110 41.31 11.91 -18.77
N GLU A 111 40.81 12.22 -19.97
CA GLU A 111 39.43 11.95 -20.38
C GLU A 111 39.16 10.44 -20.55
N VAL A 112 40.13 9.65 -21.02
CA VAL A 112 40.04 8.17 -21.07
C VAL A 112 39.89 7.58 -19.68
N PHE A 113 40.65 8.09 -18.70
CA PHE A 113 40.48 7.71 -17.30
C PHE A 113 39.12 8.16 -16.74
N SER A 114 38.54 9.23 -17.29
CA SER A 114 37.21 9.70 -16.94
C SER A 114 36.09 8.80 -17.49
N VAL A 115 36.27 8.15 -18.65
CA VAL A 115 35.40 7.06 -19.11
C VAL A 115 35.46 5.86 -18.15
N LYS A 116 36.63 5.55 -17.58
CA LYS A 116 36.75 4.51 -16.55
C LYS A 116 36.11 4.93 -15.21
N LYS A 117 36.00 6.23 -14.87
CA LYS A 117 35.26 6.68 -13.66
C LYS A 117 33.79 6.21 -13.65
N VAL A 118 33.26 5.83 -14.80
CA VAL A 118 31.91 5.26 -14.99
C VAL A 118 31.81 3.79 -14.50
N ILE A 119 32.91 3.03 -14.57
CA ILE A 119 32.96 1.62 -14.12
C ILE A 119 32.86 1.52 -12.60
N LYS A 120 33.54 2.41 -11.86
CA LYS A 120 33.63 2.36 -10.40
C LYS A 120 32.26 2.40 -9.68
N PRO A 121 31.29 3.25 -10.06
CA PRO A 121 29.92 3.19 -9.55
C PRO A 121 29.25 1.82 -9.71
N LEU A 122 29.40 1.16 -10.86
CA LEU A 122 28.82 -0.15 -11.12
C LEU A 122 29.52 -1.26 -10.31
N GLU A 123 30.83 -1.16 -10.11
CA GLU A 123 31.54 -2.07 -9.20
C GLU A 123 31.07 -1.93 -7.76
N ASN A 124 30.92 -0.69 -7.27
CA ASN A 124 30.39 -0.43 -5.95
C ASN A 124 28.97 -0.98 -5.82
N LEU A 125 28.14 -0.82 -6.84
CA LEU A 125 26.81 -1.42 -6.90
C LEU A 125 26.89 -2.95 -6.85
N ASP A 126 27.78 -3.57 -7.62
CA ASP A 126 27.96 -5.02 -7.65
C ASP A 126 28.38 -5.56 -6.28
N ASN A 127 29.39 -4.93 -5.67
CA ASN A 127 29.89 -5.31 -4.35
C ASN A 127 28.79 -5.20 -3.28
N LEU A 128 28.09 -4.07 -3.25
CA LEU A 128 27.02 -3.80 -2.29
C LEU A 128 25.86 -4.79 -2.46
N ILE A 129 25.32 -4.91 -3.67
CA ILE A 129 24.14 -5.73 -3.94
C ILE A 129 24.46 -7.21 -3.86
N SER A 130 25.64 -7.66 -4.32
CA SER A 130 26.05 -9.06 -4.17
C SER A 130 26.20 -9.46 -2.71
N SER A 131 26.75 -8.58 -1.87
CA SER A 131 26.84 -8.80 -0.42
C SER A 131 25.46 -8.96 0.22
N ILE A 132 24.54 -8.02 -0.05
CA ILE A 132 23.15 -8.06 0.44
C ILE A 132 22.41 -9.31 -0.07
N SER A 133 22.58 -9.61 -1.36
CA SER A 133 21.90 -10.72 -2.04
C SER A 133 22.30 -12.07 -1.46
N LYS A 134 23.58 -12.26 -1.16
CA LYS A 134 24.09 -13.47 -0.50
C LYS A 134 23.52 -13.66 0.90
N GLU A 135 23.35 -12.58 1.66
CA GLU A 135 22.82 -12.62 3.02
C GLU A 135 21.31 -12.89 3.06
N LEU A 136 20.56 -12.28 2.14
CA LEU A 136 19.09 -12.39 2.09
C LEU A 136 18.58 -13.55 1.23
N GLY A 137 19.43 -14.20 0.44
CA GLY A 137 19.02 -15.21 -0.55
C GLY A 137 18.30 -14.61 -1.76
N ILE A 138 18.59 -13.35 -2.10
CA ILE A 138 18.06 -12.68 -3.30
C ILE A 138 18.95 -13.01 -4.49
N VAL A 139 18.38 -13.22 -5.67
CA VAL A 139 19.13 -13.42 -6.90
C VAL A 139 19.48 -12.06 -7.53
N PHE A 140 20.76 -11.77 -7.70
CA PHE A 140 21.23 -10.58 -8.41
C PHE A 140 21.62 -10.91 -9.85
N LYS A 141 20.99 -10.24 -10.82
CA LYS A 141 21.31 -10.33 -12.26
C LYS A 141 21.83 -9.00 -12.78
N LYS A 142 22.80 -9.08 -13.68
CA LYS A 142 23.46 -7.95 -14.35
C LYS A 142 23.33 -8.17 -15.84
N ASP A 143 22.47 -7.40 -16.47
CA ASP A 143 22.14 -7.55 -17.89
C ASP A 143 22.54 -6.28 -18.63
N SER A 144 23.14 -6.42 -19.82
CA SER A 144 23.42 -5.27 -20.70
C SER A 144 22.21 -4.78 -21.46
N LYS A 145 21.13 -5.57 -21.46
CA LYS A 145 19.85 -5.29 -22.12
C LYS A 145 18.72 -6.11 -21.48
N PRO A 146 17.48 -5.61 -21.49
CA PRO A 146 16.35 -6.36 -20.94
C PRO A 146 16.09 -7.66 -21.73
N ASN A 147 16.07 -8.80 -21.03
CA ASN A 147 15.65 -10.09 -21.58
C ASN A 147 14.24 -10.46 -21.09
N TYR A 148 13.21 -9.92 -21.76
CA TYR A 148 11.82 -10.08 -21.32
C TYR A 148 11.37 -11.55 -21.24
N GLU A 149 11.84 -12.43 -22.13
CA GLU A 149 11.48 -13.85 -22.11
C GLU A 149 11.97 -14.59 -20.87
N GLU A 150 13.16 -14.23 -20.37
CA GLU A 150 13.66 -14.76 -19.11
C GLU A 150 13.00 -14.10 -17.91
N LEU A 151 12.79 -12.79 -17.97
CA LEU A 151 12.18 -12.03 -16.88
C LEU A 151 10.78 -12.55 -16.55
N VAL A 152 9.95 -12.89 -17.55
CA VAL A 152 8.59 -13.44 -17.33
C VAL A 152 8.61 -14.75 -16.53
N LYS A 153 9.68 -15.53 -16.61
CA LYS A 153 9.79 -16.84 -15.93
C LYS A 153 10.20 -16.74 -14.47
N LEU A 154 10.65 -15.58 -14.01
CA LEU A 154 11.07 -15.38 -12.62
C LEU A 154 9.85 -15.25 -11.71
N ASP A 155 9.83 -16.04 -10.64
CA ASP A 155 8.81 -15.93 -9.60
C ASP A 155 9.23 -14.90 -8.54
N GLY A 156 8.24 -14.26 -7.92
CA GLY A 156 8.43 -13.22 -6.92
C GLY A 156 8.70 -11.82 -7.49
N ARG A 157 8.74 -10.84 -6.57
CA ARG A 157 8.89 -9.41 -6.89
C ARG A 157 10.33 -9.08 -7.26
N ILE A 158 10.50 -8.26 -8.30
CA ILE A 158 11.79 -7.81 -8.82
C ILE A 158 12.01 -6.33 -8.53
N LEU A 159 13.21 -5.97 -8.11
CA LEU A 159 13.72 -4.60 -8.15
C LEU A 159 14.64 -4.42 -9.36
N PHE A 160 14.23 -3.59 -10.31
CA PHE A 160 15.00 -3.19 -11.47
C PHE A 160 15.82 -1.93 -11.19
N LEU A 161 17.10 -1.96 -11.52
CA LEU A 161 17.98 -0.79 -11.56
C LEU A 161 18.31 -0.52 -13.02
N ILE A 162 17.75 0.56 -13.59
CA ILE A 162 17.72 0.77 -15.05
C ILE A 162 18.59 1.98 -15.39
N ASP A 163 19.59 1.81 -16.26
CA ASP A 163 20.31 2.96 -16.81
C ASP A 163 19.42 3.74 -17.80
N MET A 164 19.60 5.06 -17.80
CA MET A 164 18.79 5.95 -18.62
C MET A 164 19.16 5.86 -20.11
N ASN A 165 20.44 5.66 -20.42
CA ASN A 165 21.05 5.86 -21.73
C ASN A 165 21.53 4.54 -22.35
N MET A 166 20.65 3.53 -22.42
CA MET A 166 21.02 2.22 -22.98
C MET A 166 21.05 2.24 -24.51
N LYS A 167 22.24 2.11 -25.12
CA LYS A 167 22.42 2.16 -26.59
C LYS A 167 21.77 0.99 -27.34
N SER A 168 21.52 -0.13 -26.65
CA SER A 168 21.22 -1.43 -27.27
C SER A 168 19.72 -1.78 -27.37
N VAL A 169 18.81 -0.91 -26.88
CA VAL A 169 17.36 -1.18 -26.82
C VAL A 169 16.61 -0.73 -28.08
N GLY A 170 17.28 -0.11 -29.07
CA GLY A 170 16.66 0.28 -30.34
C GLY A 170 15.58 1.37 -30.23
N LEU A 171 15.50 2.01 -29.06
CA LEU A 171 14.71 3.20 -28.76
C LEU A 171 15.69 4.34 -28.47
N ALA A 172 15.23 5.58 -28.61
CA ALA A 172 16.03 6.81 -28.58
C ALA A 172 16.99 6.94 -27.36
N GLU A 173 17.79 8.02 -27.32
CA GLU A 173 18.76 8.36 -26.25
C GLU A 173 18.23 8.22 -24.81
N ASP A 174 16.90 8.18 -24.60
CA ASP A 174 16.25 7.94 -23.31
C ASP A 174 15.18 6.83 -23.44
N SER A 175 15.45 5.65 -22.87
CA SER A 175 14.63 4.44 -23.02
C SER A 175 13.83 4.04 -21.77
N VAL A 176 13.89 4.86 -20.70
CA VAL A 176 13.34 4.53 -19.37
C VAL A 176 11.84 4.23 -19.43
N ILE A 177 11.06 5.09 -20.07
CA ILE A 177 9.60 4.94 -20.13
C ILE A 177 9.22 3.64 -20.86
N ASP A 178 9.88 3.34 -21.98
CA ASP A 178 9.61 2.11 -22.73
C ASP A 178 9.95 0.86 -21.93
N VAL A 179 11.09 0.86 -21.22
CA VAL A 179 11.47 -0.28 -20.39
C VAL A 179 10.46 -0.51 -19.27
N ILE A 180 10.06 0.54 -18.53
CA ILE A 180 9.05 0.42 -17.45
C ILE A 180 7.73 -0.12 -18.00
N ARG A 181 7.26 0.40 -19.14
CA ARG A 181 6.01 -0.05 -19.78
C ARG A 181 6.09 -1.51 -20.22
N LEU A 182 7.18 -1.90 -20.87
CA LEU A 182 7.38 -3.28 -21.32
C LEU A 182 7.50 -4.24 -20.14
N LEU A 183 8.17 -3.85 -19.06
CA LEU A 183 8.21 -4.65 -17.83
C LEU A 183 6.81 -4.85 -17.26
N LYS A 184 6.03 -3.78 -17.12
CA LYS A 184 4.64 -3.85 -16.65
C LYS A 184 3.75 -4.72 -17.54
N LYS A 185 3.89 -4.60 -18.86
CA LYS A 185 3.15 -5.42 -19.84
C LYS A 185 3.47 -6.91 -19.72
N ASN A 186 4.75 -7.25 -19.57
CA ASN A 186 5.20 -8.65 -19.53
C ASN A 186 5.01 -9.30 -18.15
N ARG A 187 5.01 -8.53 -17.05
CA ARG A 187 4.90 -9.02 -15.68
C ARG A 187 3.72 -8.38 -14.93
N ALA A 188 2.56 -8.29 -15.57
CA ALA A 188 1.40 -7.53 -15.10
C ALA A 188 0.80 -7.99 -13.76
N ASP A 189 1.14 -9.19 -13.29
CA ASP A 189 0.64 -9.75 -12.02
C ASP A 189 1.66 -9.65 -10.88
N TYR A 190 2.81 -9.02 -11.13
CA TYR A 190 3.86 -8.80 -10.13
C TYR A 190 3.98 -7.30 -9.78
N PHE A 191 4.17 -6.99 -8.50
CA PHE A 191 4.35 -5.61 -8.01
C PHE A 191 5.78 -5.10 -8.17
N ASP A 192 6.40 -5.38 -9.31
CA ASP A 192 7.80 -5.06 -9.58
C ASP A 192 8.09 -3.56 -9.42
N LEU A 193 9.33 -3.23 -9.06
CA LEU A 193 9.79 -1.87 -8.85
C LEU A 193 10.91 -1.55 -9.82
N ALA A 194 10.95 -0.32 -10.32
CA ALA A 194 12.07 0.18 -11.11
C ALA A 194 12.61 1.50 -10.52
N ILE A 195 13.94 1.58 -10.44
CA ILE A 195 14.69 2.78 -10.07
C ILE A 195 15.68 3.07 -11.20
N VAL A 196 15.66 4.29 -11.71
CA VAL A 196 16.62 4.77 -12.70
C VAL A 196 17.97 4.97 -12.01
N TYR A 197 19.03 4.39 -12.56
CA TYR A 197 20.40 4.51 -12.05
C TYR A 197 21.29 5.09 -13.13
N SER A 198 21.60 6.39 -13.07
CA SER A 198 22.28 7.08 -14.17
C SER A 198 23.29 8.12 -13.71
N HIS A 199 24.24 8.45 -14.60
CA HIS A 199 25.18 9.56 -14.46
C HIS A 199 24.56 10.94 -14.78
N GLU A 200 23.39 10.94 -15.41
CA GLU A 200 22.69 12.15 -15.86
C GLU A 200 22.05 12.95 -14.72
N ASP A 201 21.72 14.21 -14.99
CA ASP A 201 20.95 15.02 -14.05
C ASP A 201 19.51 14.50 -13.89
N LEU A 202 19.25 13.92 -12.72
CA LEU A 202 17.96 13.36 -12.33
C LEU A 202 16.95 14.40 -11.82
N ASN A 203 17.17 15.70 -12.04
CA ASN A 203 16.21 16.75 -11.70
C ASN A 203 14.79 16.46 -12.22
N ARG A 204 14.66 15.82 -13.41
CA ARG A 204 13.38 15.40 -13.99
C ARG A 204 12.60 14.37 -13.15
N TYR A 205 13.28 13.66 -12.24
CA TYR A 205 12.71 12.63 -11.36
C TYR A 205 12.41 13.14 -9.94
N LYS A 206 12.69 14.41 -9.61
CA LYS A 206 12.58 14.92 -8.23
C LYS A 206 11.16 15.30 -7.82
N GLN A 207 10.41 15.96 -8.70
CA GLN A 207 9.08 16.50 -8.41
C GLN A 207 8.03 15.95 -9.39
N HIS A 208 6.78 15.88 -8.94
CA HIS A 208 5.68 15.32 -9.75
C HIS A 208 5.51 16.09 -11.06
N ASP A 209 5.52 17.43 -11.03
CA ASP A 209 5.38 18.26 -12.23
C ASP A 209 6.52 18.05 -13.24
N SER A 210 7.76 17.91 -12.76
CA SER A 210 8.93 17.64 -13.62
C SER A 210 8.83 16.26 -14.29
N LYS A 211 8.34 15.24 -13.56
CA LYS A 211 8.09 13.90 -14.12
C LYS A 211 7.01 13.95 -15.18
N VAL A 212 5.91 14.66 -14.92
CA VAL A 212 4.81 14.85 -15.87
C VAL A 212 5.28 15.59 -17.12
N ALA A 213 6.10 16.64 -16.99
CA ALA A 213 6.68 17.36 -18.12
C ALA A 213 7.53 16.44 -19.00
N TYR A 214 8.41 15.65 -18.38
CA TYR A 214 9.23 14.66 -19.07
C TYR A 214 8.38 13.61 -19.82
N ILE A 215 7.34 13.07 -19.19
CA ILE A 215 6.42 12.12 -19.86
C ILE A 215 5.69 12.79 -21.03
N ASN A 216 5.25 14.04 -20.89
CA ASN A 216 4.60 14.76 -21.99
C ASN A 216 5.54 14.92 -23.19
N ASP A 217 6.81 15.25 -22.96
CA ASP A 217 7.78 15.41 -24.05
C ASP A 217 8.09 14.06 -24.72
N TYR A 218 8.19 12.98 -23.94
CA TYR A 218 8.29 11.62 -24.47
C TYR A 218 7.08 11.25 -25.36
N LEU A 219 5.84 11.54 -24.91
CA LEU A 219 4.61 11.22 -25.65
C LEU A 219 4.48 12.03 -26.96
N LYS A 220 4.93 13.28 -26.98
CA LYS A 220 4.98 14.09 -28.23
C LYS A 220 5.89 13.45 -29.28
N ASN A 221 7.01 12.90 -28.84
CA ASN A 221 8.00 12.27 -29.71
C ASN A 221 7.62 10.83 -30.09
N ASN A 222 6.77 10.18 -29.29
CA ASN A 222 6.33 8.79 -29.47
C ASN A 222 4.80 8.67 -29.40
N PRO A 223 4.02 9.25 -30.35
CA PRO A 223 2.55 9.26 -30.30
C PRO A 223 1.92 7.85 -30.38
N GLU A 224 2.67 6.90 -30.95
CA GLU A 224 2.31 5.50 -31.11
C GLU A 224 2.49 4.70 -29.81
N ALA A 225 3.31 5.19 -28.87
CA ALA A 225 3.60 4.55 -27.59
C ALA A 225 2.30 4.06 -26.94
N LEU A 226 1.29 4.93 -26.91
CA LEU A 226 0.04 4.66 -26.22
C LEU A 226 -0.94 3.74 -26.98
N LYS A 227 -0.68 3.25 -28.20
CA LYS A 227 -1.72 2.50 -28.96
C LYS A 227 -2.10 1.13 -28.37
N ASP A 228 -1.18 0.45 -27.70
CA ASP A 228 -1.41 -0.89 -27.12
C ASP A 228 -1.97 -0.88 -25.69
N ASP A 229 -1.68 0.17 -24.90
CA ASP A 229 -2.03 0.25 -23.46
C ASP A 229 -3.37 0.98 -23.21
N ARG A 230 -4.04 1.49 -24.26
CA ARG A 230 -5.09 2.52 -24.20
C ARG A 230 -6.54 2.06 -24.23
N LYS A 231 -6.86 0.77 -24.13
CA LYS A 231 -8.27 0.40 -24.37
C LYS A 231 -9.25 1.10 -23.41
N GLU A 232 -8.79 1.51 -22.23
CA GLU A 232 -9.65 2.14 -21.23
C GLU A 232 -9.10 3.49 -20.71
N ILE A 233 -7.79 3.75 -20.57
CA ILE A 233 -7.25 4.97 -19.93
C ILE A 233 -6.92 6.10 -20.92
N THR A 234 -7.24 7.36 -20.57
CA THR A 234 -6.92 8.55 -21.40
C THR A 234 -5.44 8.96 -21.30
N GLU A 235 -4.92 9.65 -22.33
CA GLU A 235 -3.55 10.21 -22.32
C GLU A 235 -3.29 11.14 -21.11
N ALA A 236 -4.29 11.95 -20.75
CA ALA A 236 -4.19 12.83 -19.59
C ALA A 236 -4.06 12.05 -18.28
N GLN A 237 -4.79 10.94 -18.10
CA GLN A 237 -4.66 10.10 -16.92
C GLN A 237 -3.32 9.36 -16.92
N TYR A 238 -2.91 8.84 -18.06
CA TYR A 238 -1.66 8.09 -18.21
C TYR A 238 -0.44 8.88 -17.73
N LYS A 239 -0.28 10.13 -18.16
CA LYS A 239 0.90 10.95 -17.79
C LYS A 239 1.02 11.18 -16.28
N TYR A 240 -0.10 11.38 -15.58
CA TYR A 240 -0.09 11.61 -14.13
C TYR A 240 0.11 10.30 -13.36
N LEU A 241 -0.45 9.19 -13.86
CA LEU A 241 -0.25 7.87 -13.28
C LEU A 241 1.22 7.43 -13.40
N LEU A 242 1.81 7.47 -14.59
CA LEU A 242 3.18 7.01 -14.83
C LEU A 242 4.21 7.83 -14.04
N ALA A 243 3.93 9.10 -13.73
CA ALA A 243 4.80 9.94 -12.89
C ALA A 243 5.04 9.34 -11.49
N TYR A 244 4.12 8.52 -10.97
CA TYR A 244 4.34 7.82 -9.69
C TYR A 244 5.33 6.66 -9.79
N GLN A 245 5.69 6.21 -10.99
CA GLN A 245 6.64 5.11 -11.23
C GLN A 245 8.06 5.59 -11.56
N LEU A 246 8.24 6.88 -11.81
CA LEU A 246 9.52 7.45 -12.19
C LEU A 246 10.32 7.88 -10.95
N TRP A 247 11.34 7.11 -10.59
CA TRP A 247 12.25 7.39 -9.49
C TRP A 247 13.68 7.13 -9.94
N GLY A 248 14.63 7.91 -9.45
CA GLY A 248 16.03 7.73 -9.84
C GLY A 248 17.02 8.10 -8.75
N ILE A 249 18.20 7.50 -8.84
CA ILE A 249 19.37 7.76 -8.00
C ILE A 249 20.62 7.92 -8.89
N ASN A 250 21.57 8.75 -8.47
CA ASN A 250 22.73 9.04 -9.29
C ASN A 250 23.78 7.93 -9.15
N LYS A 251 24.44 7.60 -10.26
CA LYS A 251 25.68 6.80 -10.24
C LYS A 251 26.74 7.55 -9.44
N THR A 252 27.28 6.89 -8.42
CA THR A 252 28.22 7.50 -7.48
C THR A 252 29.38 6.57 -7.14
N PRO A 253 30.62 7.08 -7.08
CA PRO A 253 31.78 6.29 -6.64
C PRO A 253 31.85 6.11 -5.12
N SER A 254 30.89 6.66 -4.36
CA SER A 254 30.80 6.52 -2.90
C SER A 254 29.75 5.48 -2.50
N GLU A 255 30.18 4.36 -1.93
CA GLU A 255 29.29 3.31 -1.41
C GLU A 255 28.31 3.86 -0.36
N HIS A 256 28.77 4.74 0.52
CA HIS A 256 27.91 5.33 1.55
C HIS A 256 26.79 6.19 0.94
N HIS A 257 27.10 7.00 -0.08
CA HIS A 257 26.08 7.79 -0.76
C HIS A 257 25.11 6.88 -1.53
N LEU A 258 25.62 5.82 -2.18
CA LEU A 258 24.79 4.85 -2.89
C LEU A 258 23.76 4.18 -1.98
N VAL A 259 24.18 3.65 -0.83
CA VAL A 259 23.28 3.01 0.15
C VAL A 259 22.21 3.98 0.62
N LYS A 260 22.59 5.22 0.92
CA LYS A 260 21.66 6.24 1.39
C LYS A 260 20.62 6.59 0.33
N GLU A 261 21.04 6.83 -0.92
CA GLU A 261 20.11 7.13 -2.01
C GLU A 261 19.19 5.94 -2.34
N LEU A 262 19.72 4.70 -2.32
CA LEU A 262 18.93 3.48 -2.48
C LEU A 262 17.85 3.36 -1.39
N LEU A 263 18.22 3.56 -0.13
CA LEU A 263 17.29 3.49 1.01
C LEU A 263 16.19 4.57 0.92
N GLU A 264 16.56 5.81 0.62
CA GLU A 264 15.57 6.89 0.49
C GLU A 264 14.64 6.72 -0.72
N THR A 265 15.14 6.08 -1.78
CA THR A 265 14.42 5.97 -3.06
C THR A 265 13.57 4.71 -3.12
N ILE A 266 14.00 3.58 -2.55
CA ILE A 266 13.20 2.35 -2.53
C ILE A 266 11.89 2.55 -1.77
N GLU A 267 11.89 3.32 -0.68
CA GLU A 267 10.68 3.69 0.04
C GLU A 267 9.73 4.45 -0.89
N LYS A 268 10.21 5.54 -1.51
CA LYS A 268 9.41 6.39 -2.39
C LYS A 268 8.89 5.61 -3.61
N ALA A 269 9.73 4.76 -4.20
CA ALA A 269 9.37 3.91 -5.31
C ALA A 269 8.30 2.89 -4.92
N ALA A 270 8.45 2.19 -3.80
CA ALA A 270 7.45 1.25 -3.31
C ALA A 270 6.08 1.92 -3.12
N PHE A 271 6.03 3.10 -2.51
CA PHE A 271 4.78 3.86 -2.39
C PHE A 271 4.24 4.33 -3.74
N GLY A 272 5.10 4.87 -4.60
CA GLY A 272 4.72 5.40 -5.90
C GLY A 272 4.10 4.33 -6.80
N TYR A 273 4.75 3.17 -6.94
CA TYR A 273 4.23 2.06 -7.74
C TYR A 273 2.91 1.52 -7.16
N SER A 274 2.84 1.33 -5.84
CA SER A 274 1.60 0.83 -5.21
C SER A 274 0.43 1.82 -5.38
N LEU A 275 0.71 3.13 -5.30
CA LEU A 275 -0.28 4.16 -5.52
C LEU A 275 -0.70 4.23 -6.99
N HIS A 276 0.24 4.08 -7.93
CA HIS A 276 -0.04 3.98 -9.36
C HIS A 276 -1.06 2.85 -9.62
N ASP A 277 -0.80 1.63 -9.15
CA ASP A 277 -1.65 0.46 -9.45
C ASP A 277 -3.06 0.60 -8.86
N PHE A 278 -3.14 1.18 -7.66
CA PHE A 278 -4.41 1.49 -7.01
C PHE A 278 -5.20 2.54 -7.79
N LEU A 279 -4.58 3.67 -8.15
CA LEU A 279 -5.24 4.75 -8.89
C LEU A 279 -5.64 4.32 -10.31
N GLU A 280 -4.81 3.51 -10.97
CA GLU A 280 -5.12 2.93 -12.27
C GLU A 280 -6.41 2.10 -12.20
N SER A 281 -6.52 1.20 -11.21
CA SER A 281 -7.73 0.40 -10.99
C SER A 281 -8.97 1.29 -10.77
N LYS A 282 -8.82 2.36 -9.97
CA LYS A 282 -9.90 3.33 -9.69
C LYS A 282 -10.37 4.07 -10.95
N VAL A 283 -9.44 4.44 -11.84
CA VAL A 283 -9.77 5.04 -13.15
C VAL A 283 -10.58 4.06 -14.00
N LEU A 284 -10.12 2.81 -14.11
CA LEU A 284 -10.79 1.77 -14.90
C LEU A 284 -12.22 1.50 -14.40
N PHE A 285 -12.41 1.37 -13.08
CA PHE A 285 -13.74 1.15 -12.50
C PHE A 285 -14.69 2.32 -12.78
N THR A 286 -14.17 3.55 -12.73
CA THR A 286 -14.95 4.76 -13.04
C THR A 286 -15.41 4.77 -14.49
N GLN A 287 -14.54 4.36 -15.42
CA GLN A 287 -14.85 4.31 -16.85
C GLN A 287 -15.84 3.20 -17.19
N ARG A 288 -15.69 2.01 -16.59
CA ARG A 288 -16.68 0.93 -16.68
C ARG A 288 -18.04 1.40 -16.15
N ALA A 289 -18.07 2.05 -14.99
CA ALA A 289 -19.30 2.56 -14.39
C ALA A 289 -20.00 3.61 -15.27
N ALA A 290 -19.23 4.53 -15.85
CA ALA A 290 -19.76 5.51 -16.80
C ALA A 290 -20.33 4.83 -18.05
N THR A 291 -19.65 3.80 -18.56
CA THR A 291 -20.10 3.03 -19.74
C THR A 291 -21.41 2.28 -19.46
N GLU A 292 -21.55 1.66 -18.29
CA GLU A 292 -22.79 1.01 -17.89
C GLU A 292 -23.93 2.00 -17.68
N LEU A 293 -23.66 3.19 -17.14
CA LEU A 293 -24.66 4.26 -17.04
C LEU A 293 -25.14 4.72 -18.43
N ILE A 294 -24.22 4.85 -19.40
CA ILE A 294 -24.55 5.19 -20.80
C ILE A 294 -25.44 4.10 -21.43
N ASN A 295 -25.22 2.83 -21.08
CA ASN A 295 -25.97 1.70 -21.62
C ASN A 295 -27.35 1.50 -20.96
N LEU A 296 -27.77 2.35 -20.02
CA LEU A 296 -29.12 2.28 -19.47
C LEU A 296 -30.17 2.55 -20.57
N THR A 297 -31.14 1.64 -20.67
CA THR A 297 -32.29 1.78 -21.57
C THR A 297 -33.16 2.98 -21.21
N GLU A 298 -33.86 3.55 -22.20
CA GLU A 298 -34.81 4.66 -21.99
C GLU A 298 -35.88 4.35 -20.92
N GLU A 299 -36.33 3.09 -20.84
CA GLU A 299 -37.28 2.64 -19.81
C GLU A 299 -36.73 2.82 -18.38
N LYS A 300 -35.46 2.43 -18.15
CA LYS A 300 -34.78 2.62 -16.86
C LYS A 300 -34.57 4.10 -16.53
N PHE A 301 -34.22 4.91 -17.53
CA PHE A 301 -34.11 6.37 -17.34
C PHE A 301 -35.46 7.00 -16.97
N ASN A 302 -36.56 6.56 -17.58
CA ASN A 302 -37.90 7.02 -17.24
C ASN A 302 -38.27 6.67 -15.79
N VAL A 303 -37.88 5.49 -15.30
CA VAL A 303 -38.06 5.12 -13.89
C VAL A 303 -37.28 6.06 -12.96
N LEU A 304 -36.00 6.31 -13.23
CA LEU A 304 -35.19 7.24 -12.43
C LEU A 304 -35.76 8.66 -12.40
N LEU A 305 -36.34 9.11 -13.52
CA LEU A 305 -36.97 10.43 -13.62
C LEU A 305 -38.29 10.49 -12.82
N GLN A 306 -39.07 9.42 -12.85
CA GLN A 306 -40.28 9.29 -12.04
C GLN A 306 -39.93 9.31 -10.55
N ASP A 307 -38.89 8.58 -10.14
CA ASP A 307 -38.39 8.59 -8.77
C ASP A 307 -37.96 10.00 -8.35
N SER A 308 -37.23 10.72 -9.20
CA SER A 308 -36.84 12.13 -8.97
C SER A 308 -38.03 13.02 -8.71
N PHE A 309 -39.09 12.86 -9.52
CA PHE A 309 -40.29 13.66 -9.40
C PHE A 309 -41.07 13.34 -8.12
N ILE A 310 -41.16 12.05 -7.76
CA ILE A 310 -41.86 11.56 -6.57
C ILE A 310 -41.16 12.04 -5.28
N GLU A 311 -39.84 11.89 -5.22
CA GLU A 311 -39.03 12.24 -4.04
C GLU A 311 -38.77 13.76 -3.95
N GLY A 312 -39.08 14.54 -5.00
CA GLY A 312 -38.74 15.95 -5.08
C GLY A 312 -37.24 16.24 -5.14
N GLU A 313 -36.44 15.21 -5.46
CA GLU A 313 -34.99 15.27 -5.58
C GLU A 313 -34.59 15.81 -6.96
N ARG A 314 -33.40 16.42 -7.10
CA ARG A 314 -32.91 16.82 -8.44
C ARG A 314 -32.52 15.58 -9.22
N PHE A 315 -32.94 15.50 -10.49
CA PHE A 315 -32.64 14.35 -11.33
C PHE A 315 -31.14 14.08 -11.49
N LEU A 316 -30.32 15.13 -11.52
CA LEU A 316 -28.85 15.01 -11.52
C LEU A 316 -28.32 14.28 -10.27
N ASP A 317 -28.93 14.50 -9.11
CA ASP A 317 -28.51 13.85 -7.86
C ASP A 317 -28.82 12.35 -7.95
N ILE A 318 -29.98 11.96 -8.51
CA ILE A 318 -30.34 10.55 -8.78
C ILE A 318 -29.40 9.89 -9.80
N LEU A 319 -28.97 10.61 -10.85
CA LEU A 319 -28.02 10.08 -11.83
C LEU A 319 -26.64 9.85 -11.22
N ASN A 320 -26.12 10.83 -10.47
CA ASN A 320 -24.86 10.69 -9.74
C ASN A 320 -24.93 9.49 -8.77
N ARG A 321 -26.07 9.36 -8.10
CA ARG A 321 -26.34 8.26 -7.18
C ARG A 321 -26.24 6.91 -7.91
N THR A 322 -26.94 6.80 -9.03
CA THR A 322 -26.94 5.59 -9.87
C THR A 322 -25.53 5.23 -10.37
N HIS A 323 -24.75 6.22 -10.82
CA HIS A 323 -23.36 6.00 -11.27
C HIS A 323 -22.49 5.38 -10.17
N GLU A 324 -22.57 5.89 -8.95
CA GLU A 324 -21.83 5.34 -7.83
C GLU A 324 -22.29 3.94 -7.40
N SER A 325 -23.56 3.59 -7.65
CA SER A 325 -24.06 2.23 -7.48
C SER A 325 -23.31 1.25 -8.34
N ILE A 326 -23.27 1.58 -9.63
CA ILE A 326 -22.65 0.78 -10.65
C ILE A 326 -21.16 0.64 -10.34
N TYR A 327 -20.50 1.76 -10.00
CA TYR A 327 -19.09 1.78 -9.63
C TYR A 327 -18.73 0.77 -8.54
N ARG A 328 -19.48 0.78 -7.44
CA ARG A 328 -19.22 -0.13 -6.33
C ARG A 328 -19.61 -1.57 -6.67
N GLY A 329 -20.52 -1.74 -7.65
CA GLY A 329 -20.95 -3.01 -8.23
C GLY A 329 -19.76 -3.72 -8.82
N ILE A 330 -19.15 -2.98 -9.75
CA ILE A 330 -17.90 -3.33 -10.40
C ILE A 330 -16.81 -3.59 -9.35
N GLU A 331 -16.63 -2.70 -8.36
CA GLU A 331 -15.61 -2.91 -7.32
C GLU A 331 -15.82 -4.21 -6.53
N PHE A 332 -17.05 -4.54 -6.15
CA PHE A 332 -17.37 -5.78 -5.45
C PHE A 332 -17.13 -7.01 -6.33
N GLU A 333 -17.55 -6.97 -7.60
CA GLU A 333 -17.28 -8.03 -8.58
C GLU A 333 -15.78 -8.27 -8.76
N GLN A 334 -14.95 -7.22 -8.76
CA GLN A 334 -13.48 -7.36 -8.81
C GLN A 334 -12.89 -7.99 -7.55
N ILE A 335 -13.52 -7.77 -6.39
CA ILE A 335 -13.09 -8.36 -5.13
C ILE A 335 -13.48 -9.84 -5.06
N VAL A 336 -14.67 -10.21 -5.58
CA VAL A 336 -15.30 -11.51 -5.34
C VAL A 336 -15.26 -12.46 -6.54
N GLU A 337 -15.46 -11.99 -7.77
CA GLU A 337 -15.72 -12.81 -8.96
C GLU A 337 -14.59 -12.78 -10.02
N GLU A 338 -14.02 -11.60 -10.33
CA GLU A 338 -13.06 -11.42 -11.45
C GLU A 338 -11.57 -11.51 -11.07
N GLY A 339 -11.27 -11.93 -9.85
CA GLY A 339 -9.97 -12.52 -9.53
C GLY A 339 -9.02 -11.59 -8.80
N HIS A 340 -8.54 -12.09 -7.65
CA HIS A 340 -7.37 -11.78 -6.81
C HIS A 340 -6.55 -10.48 -6.99
N LYS A 341 -6.42 -9.93 -8.19
CA LYS A 341 -5.57 -8.78 -8.55
C LYS A 341 -5.89 -7.52 -7.77
N TYR A 342 -7.15 -7.06 -7.73
CA TYR A 342 -7.49 -5.84 -6.98
C TYR A 342 -7.29 -6.01 -5.47
N LYS A 343 -7.59 -7.20 -4.94
CA LYS A 343 -7.32 -7.57 -3.54
C LYS A 343 -5.80 -7.58 -3.24
N GLU A 344 -4.98 -8.09 -4.15
CA GLU A 344 -3.52 -8.07 -4.04
C GLU A 344 -2.95 -6.65 -4.18
N ILE A 345 -3.52 -5.78 -5.03
CA ILE A 345 -3.15 -4.35 -5.11
C ILE A 345 -3.38 -3.68 -3.74
N MET A 346 -4.55 -3.90 -3.13
CA MET A 346 -4.85 -3.32 -1.82
C MET A 346 -3.92 -3.86 -0.72
N LYS A 347 -3.65 -5.16 -0.73
CA LYS A 347 -2.67 -5.80 0.15
C LYS A 347 -1.26 -5.19 -0.01
N ASN A 348 -0.81 -4.97 -1.25
CA ASN A 348 0.49 -4.36 -1.51
C ASN A 348 0.54 -2.92 -0.95
N VAL A 349 -0.47 -2.08 -1.22
CA VAL A 349 -0.55 -0.72 -0.63
C VAL A 349 -0.49 -0.75 0.90
N MET A 350 -1.27 -1.63 1.53
CA MET A 350 -1.32 -1.73 3.00
C MET A 350 -0.02 -2.26 3.60
N SER A 351 0.66 -3.20 2.94
CA SER A 351 1.97 -3.70 3.37
C SER A 351 3.05 -2.60 3.32
N VAL A 352 3.07 -1.81 2.25
CA VAL A 352 4.03 -0.71 2.07
C VAL A 352 3.76 0.41 3.09
N ALA A 353 2.49 0.74 3.33
CA ALA A 353 2.07 1.68 4.38
C ALA A 353 2.53 1.21 5.78
N SER A 354 2.25 -0.04 6.13
CA SER A 354 2.61 -0.62 7.43
C SER A 354 4.12 -0.67 7.66
N ALA A 355 4.90 -0.94 6.61
CA ALA A 355 6.37 -0.91 6.69
C ALA A 355 6.91 0.47 7.09
N LYS A 356 6.28 1.54 6.60
CA LYS A 356 6.64 2.93 6.93
C LYS A 356 6.17 3.36 8.32
N ASP A 357 4.98 2.92 8.75
CA ASP A 357 4.43 3.27 10.06
C ASP A 357 5.38 2.91 11.21
N GLU A 358 6.01 1.74 11.15
CA GLU A 358 6.96 1.30 12.17
C GLU A 358 8.22 2.17 12.23
N MET A 359 8.76 2.55 11.06
CA MET A 359 9.87 3.51 10.97
C MET A 359 9.48 4.90 11.50
N LEU A 360 8.24 5.34 11.26
CA LEU A 360 7.71 6.58 11.81
C LEU A 360 7.59 6.50 13.34
N VAL A 361 7.06 5.42 13.89
CA VAL A 361 6.99 5.21 15.35
C VAL A 361 8.37 5.30 16.00
N ASN A 362 9.38 4.65 15.40
CA ASN A 362 10.77 4.72 15.87
C ASN A 362 11.35 6.14 15.78
N LYS A 363 11.04 6.90 14.71
CA LYS A 363 11.44 8.31 14.58
C LYS A 363 10.74 9.23 15.60
N ILE A 364 9.49 8.93 15.98
CA ILE A 364 8.66 9.78 16.85
C ILE A 364 8.86 9.45 18.34
N GLY A 365 9.51 8.34 18.69
CA GLY A 365 9.72 7.88 20.08
C GLY A 365 10.27 8.91 21.09
N ASN A 366 10.81 10.04 20.62
CA ASN A 366 11.32 11.15 21.44
C ASN A 366 10.38 12.38 21.54
N GLN A 367 9.13 12.31 21.06
CA GLN A 367 8.22 13.47 20.99
C GLN A 367 6.85 13.25 21.66
N ASN A 368 6.27 14.32 22.22
CA ASN A 368 4.88 14.34 22.71
C ASN A 368 3.90 14.37 21.52
N VAL A 369 2.99 13.39 21.43
CA VAL A 369 1.98 13.21 20.34
C VAL A 369 1.21 14.49 20.00
N MET A 370 0.89 15.30 21.02
CA MET A 370 0.21 16.60 20.86
C MET A 370 0.99 17.63 20.02
N LYS A 371 2.33 17.61 20.06
CA LYS A 371 3.17 18.53 19.26
C LYS A 371 3.28 18.07 17.80
N PHE A 372 3.33 16.75 17.58
CA PHE A 372 3.34 16.16 16.23
C PHE A 372 2.03 16.46 15.49
N ASN A 373 0.88 16.20 16.14
CA ASN A 373 -0.44 16.51 15.57
C ASN A 373 -0.58 17.98 15.16
N ARG A 374 -0.06 18.94 15.95
CA ARG A 374 -0.15 20.37 15.60
C ARG A 374 0.67 20.74 14.36
N LYS A 375 1.82 20.12 14.12
CA LYS A 375 2.68 20.40 12.94
C LYS A 375 2.07 19.83 11.65
N GLU A 376 1.51 18.63 11.70
CA GLU A 376 0.80 17.97 10.59
C GLU A 376 -0.53 18.66 10.26
N THR A 377 -1.28 19.09 11.27
CA THR A 377 -2.57 19.78 11.07
C THR A 377 -2.37 21.08 10.29
N PHE A 378 -1.26 21.80 10.47
CA PHE A 378 -0.95 23.00 9.68
C PHE A 378 -0.67 22.69 8.19
N GLY A 379 -0.09 21.53 7.86
CA GLY A 379 0.11 21.11 6.47
C GLY A 379 -1.17 20.58 5.80
N ARG A 380 -2.06 19.94 6.58
CA ARG A 380 -3.37 19.46 6.09
C ARG A 380 -4.40 20.57 5.86
N ILE A 381 -4.14 21.78 6.35
CA ILE A 381 -5.03 22.95 6.18
C ILE A 381 -4.86 23.59 4.78
N GLU A 382 -3.81 23.25 4.00
CA GLU A 382 -3.62 23.80 2.66
C GLU A 382 -4.28 23.01 1.52
N GLU A 383 -4.75 21.77 1.72
CA GLU A 383 -5.42 21.00 0.66
C GLU A 383 -6.76 20.44 1.13
N GLY A 384 -7.81 21.22 0.87
CA GLY A 384 -9.19 20.80 1.10
C GLY A 384 -9.69 19.85 0.02
N ILE A 385 -10.26 18.70 0.41
CA ILE A 385 -10.99 17.81 -0.50
C ILE A 385 -12.36 17.48 0.09
N ASN A 386 -13.38 17.68 -0.75
CA ASN A 386 -14.81 17.58 -0.48
C ASN A 386 -15.40 16.17 -0.67
N SER A 387 -16.68 16.09 -0.30
CA SER A 387 -17.51 14.95 0.05
C SER A 387 -18.32 14.26 -1.07
N THR A 388 -18.53 12.95 -0.86
CA THR A 388 -19.74 12.08 -1.05
C THR A 388 -20.45 11.99 -2.40
N VAL A 389 -20.73 10.74 -2.84
CA VAL A 389 -22.01 10.27 -3.45
C VAL A 389 -22.25 8.78 -3.00
N ALA A 390 -23.32 8.09 -3.45
CA ALA A 390 -23.59 6.65 -3.22
C ALA A 390 -24.50 6.03 -4.33
N LYS A 391 -24.51 4.72 -4.69
CA LYS A 391 -25.68 3.75 -4.58
C LYS A 391 -25.30 2.25 -4.57
N PHE A 392 -24.15 1.84 -4.01
CA PHE A 392 -24.25 0.77 -2.98
C PHE A 392 -24.87 1.39 -1.74
N ASN A 393 -26.04 1.97 -1.93
CA ASN A 393 -26.35 3.28 -1.36
C ASN A 393 -26.62 3.32 0.10
N LEU A 394 -26.76 2.11 0.58
CA LEU A 394 -27.34 1.82 1.82
C LEU A 394 -26.40 0.86 2.51
N VAL A 395 -25.77 -0.10 1.82
CA VAL A 395 -24.85 -1.05 2.42
C VAL A 395 -23.63 -1.33 1.54
N GLU A 396 -22.44 -1.19 2.10
CA GLU A 396 -21.16 -1.64 1.54
C GLU A 396 -20.86 -3.08 2.02
N TYR A 397 -20.83 -4.04 1.10
CA TYR A 397 -20.66 -5.47 1.40
C TYR A 397 -19.20 -5.95 1.32
N GLY A 398 -18.34 -5.25 0.59
CA GLY A 398 -16.91 -5.60 0.41
C GLY A 398 -16.04 -5.41 1.67
N ILE A 399 -16.58 -4.76 2.71
CA ILE A 399 -15.84 -4.38 3.92
C ILE A 399 -15.16 -5.55 4.64
N ASN A 400 -15.74 -6.76 4.61
CA ASN A 400 -15.18 -7.93 5.29
C ASN A 400 -13.99 -8.52 4.50
N GLU A 401 -14.11 -8.58 3.19
CA GLU A 401 -13.03 -9.04 2.29
C GLU A 401 -11.79 -8.13 2.36
N LEU A 402 -12.00 -6.86 2.71
CA LEU A 402 -10.96 -5.85 2.95
C LEU A 402 -10.56 -5.73 4.43
N TYR A 403 -11.13 -6.54 5.32
CA TYR A 403 -10.84 -6.54 6.76
C TYR A 403 -10.96 -5.16 7.42
N GLU A 404 -11.95 -4.37 7.02
CA GLU A 404 -12.10 -3.02 7.56
C GLU A 404 -12.49 -3.02 9.05
N ASN A 405 -11.90 -2.12 9.83
CA ASN A 405 -12.25 -1.94 11.25
C ASN A 405 -13.71 -1.51 11.43
N ILE A 406 -14.29 -1.76 12.62
CA ILE A 406 -15.69 -1.43 12.87
C ILE A 406 -15.97 0.06 12.80
N THR A 407 -17.09 0.43 12.19
CA THR A 407 -17.53 1.83 12.03
C THR A 407 -19.02 1.96 12.29
N THR A 408 -19.47 3.15 12.71
CA THR A 408 -20.90 3.48 12.84
C THR A 408 -21.63 3.14 11.56
N GLY A 409 -22.75 2.42 11.66
CA GLY A 409 -23.49 1.90 10.51
C GLY A 409 -23.18 0.44 10.18
N ASP A 410 -22.16 -0.19 10.75
CA ASP A 410 -21.92 -1.62 10.57
C ASP A 410 -23.15 -2.44 10.98
N ILE A 411 -23.55 -3.37 10.11
CA ILE A 411 -24.73 -4.23 10.25
C ILE A 411 -24.27 -5.62 10.67
N PHE A 412 -24.94 -6.16 11.69
CA PHE A 412 -24.63 -7.45 12.29
C PHE A 412 -25.84 -8.36 12.29
N LYS A 413 -25.59 -9.63 12.03
CA LYS A 413 -26.48 -10.75 12.33
C LYS A 413 -26.04 -11.35 13.67
N ILE A 414 -26.94 -11.49 14.64
CA ILE A 414 -26.61 -11.83 16.04
C ILE A 414 -27.56 -12.91 16.58
N LYS A 415 -27.01 -13.88 17.31
CA LYS A 415 -27.77 -14.81 18.14
C LYS A 415 -27.48 -14.57 19.62
N LEU A 416 -28.49 -14.12 20.36
CA LEU A 416 -28.36 -13.87 21.80
C LEU A 416 -28.37 -15.20 22.59
N HIS A 417 -27.81 -15.18 23.80
CA HIS A 417 -27.61 -16.40 24.62
C HIS A 417 -28.90 -17.20 24.88
N ASP A 418 -30.02 -16.50 25.14
CA ASP A 418 -31.30 -17.10 25.51
C ASP A 418 -32.41 -16.86 24.47
N VAL A 419 -32.05 -16.45 23.24
CA VAL A 419 -33.01 -16.21 22.15
C VAL A 419 -32.74 -17.19 21.03
N ALA A 420 -33.77 -17.95 20.66
CA ALA A 420 -33.66 -18.97 19.63
C ALA A 420 -33.50 -18.37 18.22
N GLU A 421 -34.21 -17.28 17.96
CA GLU A 421 -34.22 -16.58 16.67
C GLU A 421 -33.01 -15.66 16.50
N GLU A 422 -32.51 -15.59 15.29
CA GLU A 422 -31.46 -14.66 14.90
C GLU A 422 -32.04 -13.25 14.73
N GLN A 423 -31.25 -12.24 15.09
CA GLN A 423 -31.65 -10.85 15.05
C GLN A 423 -30.66 -10.02 14.25
N TYR A 424 -31.13 -8.93 13.64
CA TYR A 424 -30.29 -7.99 12.93
C TYR A 424 -30.09 -6.74 13.76
N ALA A 425 -28.88 -6.21 13.80
CA ALA A 425 -28.56 -5.02 14.58
C ALA A 425 -27.59 -4.10 13.85
N ILE A 426 -27.67 -2.80 14.13
CA ILE A 426 -26.85 -1.77 13.48
C ILE A 426 -26.07 -1.00 14.54
N LEU A 427 -24.77 -0.79 14.31
CA LEU A 427 -23.88 -0.06 15.23
C LEU A 427 -24.16 1.44 15.20
N ILE A 428 -24.69 1.96 16.31
CA ILE A 428 -25.07 3.37 16.46
C ILE A 428 -24.13 4.16 17.36
N SER A 429 -23.05 3.56 17.87
CA SER A 429 -22.01 4.28 18.60
C SER A 429 -21.37 5.36 17.76
N ALA A 430 -21.11 6.52 18.36
CA ALA A 430 -20.50 7.65 17.66
C ALA A 430 -19.13 7.29 17.06
N SER A 431 -18.88 7.72 15.82
CA SER A 431 -17.68 7.35 15.08
C SER A 431 -16.38 7.83 15.74
N CYS A 432 -16.43 8.80 16.65
CA CYS A 432 -15.27 9.28 17.41
C CYS A 432 -14.91 8.38 18.61
N ASP A 433 -15.76 7.41 18.96
CA ASP A 433 -15.57 6.46 20.05
C ASP A 433 -15.03 5.09 19.58
N LEU A 434 -15.08 4.84 18.27
CA LEU A 434 -14.67 3.59 17.62
C LEU A 434 -13.18 3.48 17.21
N PRO A 435 -12.40 4.56 16.99
CA PRO A 435 -11.03 4.42 16.54
C PRO A 435 -10.13 3.72 17.56
N ILE A 436 -9.26 2.85 17.07
CA ILE A 436 -8.20 2.17 17.82
C ILE A 436 -6.93 3.03 17.70
N ARG A 437 -6.42 3.55 18.82
CA ARG A 437 -5.25 4.44 18.84
C ARG A 437 -4.55 4.44 20.18
N PHE A 438 -3.39 5.09 20.24
CA PHE A 438 -2.75 5.42 21.51
C PHE A 438 -3.67 6.28 22.39
N SER A 439 -3.72 5.97 23.68
CA SER A 439 -4.54 6.71 24.64
C SER A 439 -4.02 8.14 24.83
N ASN A 440 -2.73 8.32 25.15
CA ASN A 440 -2.12 9.65 25.28
C ASN A 440 -0.68 9.75 24.74
N LYS A 441 0.14 8.70 24.87
CA LYS A 441 1.53 8.61 24.40
C LYS A 441 1.74 7.39 23.51
N ILE A 442 2.76 7.42 22.65
CA ILE A 442 3.14 6.28 21.77
C ILE A 442 3.60 5.05 22.57
N THR A 443 4.09 5.27 23.79
CA THR A 443 4.45 4.21 24.73
C THR A 443 3.24 3.56 25.41
N ASP A 444 2.07 4.21 25.35
CA ASP A 444 0.88 3.68 26.00
C ASP A 444 0.31 2.51 25.17
N LYS A 445 -0.47 1.65 25.83
CA LYS A 445 -1.16 0.56 25.16
C LYS A 445 -2.16 1.12 24.14
N ILE A 446 -2.24 0.46 22.97
CA ILE A 446 -3.26 0.78 21.97
C ILE A 446 -4.58 0.19 22.43
N GLU A 447 -5.58 1.04 22.56
CA GLU A 447 -6.91 0.65 23.02
C GLU A 447 -8.00 1.41 22.25
N ARG A 448 -9.21 0.86 22.33
CA ARG A 448 -10.41 1.55 21.86
C ARG A 448 -10.76 2.65 22.86
N LYS A 449 -11.21 3.80 22.36
CA LYS A 449 -11.61 4.93 23.24
C LYS A 449 -12.77 4.57 24.18
N LYS A 450 -13.73 3.75 23.75
CA LYS A 450 -14.78 3.17 24.59
C LYS A 450 -14.85 1.66 24.42
N GLU A 451 -14.69 0.92 25.52
CA GLU A 451 -14.79 -0.55 25.47
C GLU A 451 -16.21 -1.06 25.18
N SER A 452 -17.24 -0.34 25.63
CA SER A 452 -18.63 -0.69 25.37
C SER A 452 -19.20 0.10 24.20
N VAL A 453 -19.84 -0.61 23.28
CA VAL A 453 -20.48 -0.07 22.07
C VAL A 453 -21.96 -0.42 22.06
N VAL A 454 -22.74 0.28 21.23
CA VAL A 454 -24.20 0.28 21.27
C VAL A 454 -24.76 -0.08 19.90
N LEU A 455 -25.60 -1.11 19.85
CA LEU A 455 -26.34 -1.56 18.68
C LEU A 455 -27.83 -1.25 18.82
N SER A 456 -28.51 -0.97 17.71
CA SER A 456 -29.98 -0.91 17.63
C SER A 456 -30.50 -2.10 16.85
N PHE A 457 -31.54 -2.78 17.36
CA PHE A 457 -32.09 -3.99 16.75
C PHE A 457 -33.17 -3.68 15.71
N TYR A 458 -33.20 -4.51 14.67
CA TYR A 458 -34.11 -4.45 13.55
C TYR A 458 -34.76 -5.82 13.29
N ASN A 459 -36.04 -5.79 12.93
CA ASN A 459 -36.75 -6.94 12.40
C ASN A 459 -36.44 -7.07 10.91
N SER A 460 -36.24 -8.28 10.41
CA SER A 460 -36.05 -8.55 8.98
C SER A 460 -37.27 -9.18 8.35
N LYS A 461 -37.68 -8.73 7.16
CA LYS A 461 -38.71 -9.39 6.33
C LYS A 461 -38.28 -9.44 4.87
N ARG A 462 -38.51 -10.56 4.18
CA ARG A 462 -38.24 -10.69 2.74
C ARG A 462 -39.26 -9.87 1.95
N ILE A 463 -38.80 -9.11 0.96
CA ILE A 463 -39.70 -8.28 0.13
C ILE A 463 -40.73 -9.13 -0.63
N GLU A 464 -40.33 -10.33 -1.06
CA GLU A 464 -41.21 -11.29 -1.77
C GLU A 464 -42.40 -11.76 -0.91
N GLU A 465 -42.25 -11.75 0.42
CA GLU A 465 -43.25 -12.23 1.38
C GLU A 465 -44.16 -11.09 1.89
N MET A 466 -43.98 -9.87 1.37
CA MET A 466 -44.77 -8.70 1.74
C MET A 466 -45.92 -8.48 0.77
N ASP A 467 -47.09 -8.16 1.32
CA ASP A 467 -48.23 -7.72 0.50
C ASP A 467 -48.07 -6.26 0.02
N ASP A 468 -48.91 -5.84 -0.93
CA ASP A 468 -48.81 -4.50 -1.54
C ASP A 468 -49.09 -3.35 -0.56
N ASN A 469 -49.87 -3.58 0.50
CA ASN A 469 -50.13 -2.57 1.52
C ASN A 469 -48.94 -2.46 2.48
N GLU A 470 -48.32 -3.58 2.84
CA GLU A 470 -47.09 -3.62 3.62
C GLU A 470 -45.95 -2.91 2.89
N LYS A 471 -45.78 -3.16 1.58
CA LYS A 471 -44.79 -2.47 0.73
C LYS A 471 -45.06 -0.96 0.65
N LYS A 472 -46.32 -0.54 0.51
CA LYS A 472 -46.68 0.90 0.50
C LYS A 472 -46.45 1.58 1.84
N GLY A 473 -46.83 0.93 2.95
CA GLY A 473 -46.61 1.46 4.30
C GLY A 473 -45.13 1.58 4.65
N MET A 474 -44.31 0.70 4.10
CA MET A 474 -42.86 0.75 4.19
C MET A 474 -42.21 1.92 3.46
N ILE A 475 -42.61 2.18 2.21
CA ILE A 475 -42.11 3.32 1.42
C ILE A 475 -42.46 4.63 2.14
N ALA A 476 -43.56 4.66 2.87
CA ALA A 476 -43.97 5.81 3.69
C ALA A 476 -43.28 5.91 5.08
N SER A 477 -42.41 4.96 5.44
CA SER A 477 -41.76 4.88 6.76
C SER A 477 -40.27 5.25 6.66
N ASP A 478 -39.92 6.45 7.13
CA ASP A 478 -38.52 6.95 7.14
C ASP A 478 -37.55 6.09 7.96
N SER A 479 -38.05 5.22 8.85
CA SER A 479 -37.26 4.39 9.75
C SER A 479 -36.94 2.97 9.24
N SER A 480 -37.46 2.60 8.06
CA SER A 480 -37.21 1.29 7.45
C SER A 480 -36.03 1.35 6.48
N ILE A 481 -35.12 0.40 6.59
CA ILE A 481 -33.89 0.33 5.80
C ILE A 481 -34.06 -0.76 4.73
N TRP A 482 -34.07 -0.36 3.46
CA TRP A 482 -34.30 -1.27 2.32
C TRP A 482 -33.75 -0.69 1.00
N PRO A 483 -33.50 -1.54 -0.02
CA PRO A 483 -33.35 -2.99 0.09
C PRO A 483 -31.99 -3.36 0.70
N ILE A 484 -31.95 -4.43 1.50
CA ILE A 484 -30.72 -5.06 1.97
C ILE A 484 -30.64 -6.46 1.38
N ILE A 485 -29.49 -6.84 0.85
CA ILE A 485 -29.23 -8.19 0.38
C ILE A 485 -28.61 -8.98 1.54
N LEU A 486 -29.19 -10.13 1.85
CA LEU A 486 -28.64 -11.05 2.84
C LEU A 486 -27.98 -12.24 2.15
N GLU A 487 -27.42 -13.16 2.93
CA GLU A 487 -26.57 -14.27 2.44
C GLU A 487 -27.24 -15.21 1.43
N ASP A 488 -28.56 -15.27 1.39
CA ASP A 488 -29.31 -16.06 0.41
C ASP A 488 -29.45 -15.34 -0.95
N GLY A 489 -28.82 -14.17 -1.11
CA GLY A 489 -28.87 -13.35 -2.31
C GLY A 489 -30.20 -12.64 -2.54
N LYS A 490 -31.14 -12.75 -1.59
CA LYS A 490 -32.49 -12.18 -1.73
C LYS A 490 -32.60 -10.80 -1.06
N PRO A 491 -33.56 -9.96 -1.50
CA PRO A 491 -33.77 -8.65 -0.92
C PRO A 491 -34.70 -8.67 0.31
N TYR A 492 -34.26 -7.96 1.35
CA TYR A 492 -34.91 -7.82 2.64
C TYR A 492 -35.11 -6.36 3.02
N VAL A 493 -35.92 -6.20 4.05
CA VAL A 493 -36.23 -4.96 4.74
C VAL A 493 -35.82 -5.11 6.18
N LEU A 494 -35.14 -4.10 6.74
CA LEU A 494 -34.90 -3.97 8.16
C LEU A 494 -35.77 -2.85 8.75
N SER A 495 -36.66 -3.18 9.69
CA SER A 495 -37.51 -2.20 10.39
C SER A 495 -37.10 -2.08 11.86
N ALA A 496 -36.92 -0.84 12.34
CA ALA A 496 -36.42 -0.58 13.69
C ALA A 496 -37.34 -1.17 14.78
N THR A 497 -36.77 -1.85 15.75
CA THR A 497 -37.50 -2.41 16.91
C THR A 497 -37.54 -1.47 18.12
N ASN A 498 -36.77 -0.36 18.07
CA ASN A 498 -36.47 0.54 19.19
C ASN A 498 -35.75 -0.13 20.38
N LYS A 499 -35.31 -1.38 20.25
CA LYS A 499 -34.48 -2.06 21.25
C LYS A 499 -33.02 -1.73 21.02
N ILE A 500 -32.30 -1.45 22.11
CA ILE A 500 -30.88 -1.10 22.09
C ILE A 500 -30.12 -2.11 22.93
N PHE A 501 -28.91 -2.44 22.49
CA PHE A 501 -28.04 -3.41 23.12
C PHE A 501 -26.63 -2.87 23.25
N THR A 502 -26.13 -2.88 24.49
CA THR A 502 -24.76 -2.47 24.79
C THR A 502 -23.93 -3.73 24.95
N LEU A 503 -22.80 -3.83 24.22
CA LEU A 503 -21.91 -4.97 24.29
C LEU A 503 -20.44 -4.55 24.31
N ASN A 504 -19.58 -5.52 24.63
CA ASN A 504 -18.14 -5.34 24.56
C ASN A 504 -17.69 -5.23 23.09
N GLY A 505 -17.06 -4.11 22.74
CA GLY A 505 -16.58 -3.82 21.39
C GLY A 505 -15.56 -4.82 20.86
N LYS A 506 -14.83 -5.53 21.73
CA LYS A 506 -13.89 -6.59 21.34
C LYS A 506 -14.56 -7.72 20.56
N ILE A 507 -15.84 -8.00 20.84
CA ILE A 507 -16.61 -9.01 20.09
C ILE A 507 -16.86 -8.54 18.65
N LEU A 508 -17.23 -7.28 18.46
CA LEU A 508 -17.42 -6.72 17.12
C LEU A 508 -16.08 -6.62 16.37
N ASP A 509 -14.98 -6.40 17.09
CA ASP A 509 -13.65 -6.32 16.51
C ASP A 509 -13.19 -7.64 15.90
N LEU A 510 -13.55 -8.79 16.50
CA LEU A 510 -13.27 -10.11 15.94
C LEU A 510 -13.85 -10.28 14.52
N CYS A 511 -15.04 -9.75 14.27
CA CYS A 511 -15.69 -9.77 12.95
C CYS A 511 -14.88 -9.05 11.87
N THR A 512 -13.90 -8.22 12.24
CA THR A 512 -13.08 -7.45 11.28
C THR A 512 -11.79 -8.16 10.88
N PHE A 513 -11.48 -9.30 11.50
CA PHE A 513 -10.26 -10.09 11.24
C PHE A 513 -10.56 -11.36 10.43
N THR A 514 -11.78 -11.50 9.91
CA THR A 514 -12.21 -12.64 9.09
C THR A 514 -12.89 -12.13 7.81
N SER A 515 -12.63 -12.76 6.66
CA SER A 515 -13.27 -12.38 5.40
C SER A 515 -14.76 -12.71 5.38
N THR A 516 -15.20 -13.68 6.19
CA THR A 516 -16.61 -14.01 6.37
C THR A 516 -17.34 -13.00 7.27
N GLY A 517 -16.62 -12.20 8.05
CA GLY A 517 -17.19 -11.29 9.04
C GLY A 517 -17.61 -11.97 10.35
N GLU A 518 -17.29 -13.24 10.57
CA GLU A 518 -17.62 -13.98 11.78
C GLU A 518 -16.66 -13.66 12.95
N ALA A 519 -17.18 -13.63 14.18
CA ALA A 519 -16.39 -13.44 15.40
C ALA A 519 -15.70 -14.72 15.88
N ILE A 520 -14.65 -15.13 15.16
CA ILE A 520 -13.86 -16.34 15.42
C ILE A 520 -12.82 -16.10 16.53
N LEU A 521 -12.57 -17.11 17.38
CA LEU A 521 -11.61 -17.07 18.49
C LEU A 521 -10.30 -17.85 18.19
N GLU A 522 -10.15 -18.37 16.97
CA GLU A 522 -8.94 -19.05 16.53
C GLU A 522 -7.90 -18.05 16.00
N LYS A 523 -6.83 -17.84 16.78
CA LYS A 523 -5.77 -16.86 16.46
C LYS A 523 -5.12 -17.08 15.09
N GLN A 524 -5.01 -18.33 14.63
CA GLN A 524 -4.44 -18.65 13.32
C GLN A 524 -5.28 -18.08 12.17
N ILE A 525 -6.61 -18.14 12.29
CA ILE A 525 -7.52 -17.55 11.31
C ILE A 525 -7.44 -16.02 11.36
N LEU A 526 -7.42 -15.43 12.55
CA LEU A 526 -7.30 -13.97 12.70
C LEU A 526 -6.00 -13.40 12.11
N ASN A 527 -4.91 -14.17 12.16
CA ASN A 527 -3.63 -13.78 11.59
C ASN A 527 -3.64 -13.70 10.05
N MET A 528 -4.63 -14.28 9.37
CA MET A 528 -4.78 -14.13 7.92
C MET A 528 -5.09 -12.68 7.51
N ALA A 529 -5.66 -11.88 8.42
CA ALA A 529 -5.96 -10.47 8.21
C ALA A 529 -4.73 -9.56 8.30
N ILE A 530 -3.59 -10.04 8.80
CA ILE A 530 -2.40 -9.22 9.08
C ILE A 530 -1.99 -8.32 7.89
N PRO A 531 -1.93 -8.83 6.64
CA PRO A 531 -1.51 -8.03 5.48
C PRO A 531 -2.46 -6.86 5.14
N PHE A 532 -3.67 -6.86 5.68
CA PHE A 532 -4.74 -5.90 5.36
C PHE A 532 -5.00 -4.89 6.49
N LYS A 533 -4.35 -5.06 7.65
CA LYS A 533 -4.60 -4.25 8.84
C LYS A 533 -3.51 -3.18 9.02
N SER A 534 -3.93 -2.01 9.50
CA SER A 534 -2.99 -0.95 9.88
C SER A 534 -2.15 -1.36 11.09
N TYR A 535 -1.02 -0.68 11.29
CA TYR A 535 -0.16 -0.87 12.46
C TYR A 535 -0.93 -0.87 13.78
N HIS A 536 -1.86 0.06 13.97
CA HIS A 536 -2.64 0.18 15.19
C HIS A 536 -3.56 -1.03 15.42
N SER A 537 -4.20 -1.53 14.35
CA SER A 537 -5.05 -2.71 14.43
C SER A 537 -4.24 -3.99 14.70
N LEU A 538 -3.04 -4.12 14.14
CA LEU A 538 -2.14 -5.25 14.37
C LEU A 538 -1.62 -5.29 15.80
N LYS A 539 -1.18 -4.16 16.31
CA LYS A 539 -0.73 -4.03 17.70
C LYS A 539 -1.89 -4.25 18.67
N TYR A 540 -3.10 -3.78 18.34
CA TYR A 540 -4.31 -4.09 19.13
C TYR A 540 -4.68 -5.59 19.10
N LEU A 541 -4.58 -6.24 17.95
CA LEU A 541 -4.80 -7.68 17.80
C LEU A 541 -3.89 -8.47 18.74
N THR A 542 -2.59 -8.15 18.71
CA THR A 542 -1.57 -8.87 19.48
C THR A 542 -1.56 -8.54 20.97
N GLU A 543 -1.69 -7.27 21.36
CA GLU A 543 -1.59 -6.84 22.77
C GLU A 543 -2.93 -6.87 23.52
N THR A 544 -4.06 -6.92 22.82
CA THR A 544 -5.40 -6.85 23.44
C THR A 544 -6.30 -8.01 23.07
N ILE A 545 -6.52 -8.28 21.78
CA ILE A 545 -7.48 -9.30 21.35
C ILE A 545 -6.95 -10.70 21.65
N HIS A 546 -5.70 -11.02 21.32
CA HIS A 546 -5.12 -12.34 21.59
C HIS A 546 -5.12 -12.71 23.08
N PRO A 547 -4.67 -11.86 24.02
CA PRO A 547 -4.80 -12.13 25.45
C PRO A 547 -6.26 -12.27 25.89
N TRP A 548 -7.15 -11.41 25.39
CA TRP A 548 -8.57 -11.48 25.75
C TRP A 548 -9.25 -12.78 25.26
N ILE A 549 -8.87 -13.30 24.09
CA ILE A 549 -9.32 -14.61 23.61
C ILE A 549 -8.91 -15.72 24.58
N ASP A 550 -7.67 -15.69 25.08
CA ASP A 550 -7.20 -16.69 26.05
C ASP A 550 -8.02 -16.62 27.34
N GLU A 551 -8.35 -15.42 27.81
CA GLU A 551 -9.21 -15.22 28.97
C GLU A 551 -10.61 -15.81 28.74
N VAL A 552 -11.26 -15.50 27.61
CA VAL A 552 -12.60 -15.98 27.26
C VAL A 552 -12.69 -17.52 27.21
N LYS A 553 -11.58 -18.20 26.89
CA LYS A 553 -11.53 -19.66 26.83
C LYS A 553 -11.29 -20.33 28.19
N THR A 554 -11.20 -19.57 29.28
CA THR A 554 -10.91 -20.09 30.63
C THR A 554 -12.04 -19.78 31.61
N LEU A 555 -12.41 -20.77 32.44
CA LEU A 555 -13.45 -20.61 33.46
C LEU A 555 -13.05 -19.59 34.55
N GLU A 556 -11.75 -19.50 34.86
CA GLU A 556 -11.22 -18.56 35.84
C GLU A 556 -11.56 -17.10 35.52
N SER A 557 -11.69 -16.74 34.24
CA SER A 557 -12.02 -15.36 33.83
C SER A 557 -13.48 -14.95 34.08
N TYR A 558 -14.34 -15.92 34.40
CA TYR A 558 -15.76 -15.72 34.71
C TYR A 558 -16.06 -15.91 36.19
N LEU A 559 -15.41 -16.89 36.82
CA LEU A 559 -15.71 -17.31 38.19
C LEU A 559 -14.73 -16.75 39.23
N GLY A 560 -13.61 -16.18 38.77
CA GLY A 560 -12.54 -15.65 39.62
C GLY A 560 -11.76 -16.73 40.37
N ASN A 561 -10.75 -16.33 41.14
CA ASN A 561 -9.85 -17.23 41.88
C ASN A 561 -10.50 -17.95 43.09
N ALA A 562 -11.82 -17.79 43.29
CA ALA A 562 -12.53 -18.28 44.47
C ALA A 562 -12.89 -19.78 44.38
N ILE A 563 -12.76 -20.40 43.21
CA ILE A 563 -13.10 -21.82 43.01
C ILE A 563 -11.82 -22.66 43.06
N LYS A 564 -11.79 -23.65 43.97
CA LYS A 564 -10.71 -24.64 44.03
C LYS A 564 -10.77 -25.51 42.77
N LYS A 565 -9.65 -25.62 42.04
CA LYS A 565 -9.49 -26.43 40.81
C LYS A 565 -9.95 -27.88 40.96
N GLU A 566 -9.98 -28.39 42.18
CA GLU A 566 -10.39 -29.76 42.53
C GLU A 566 -11.90 -30.03 42.41
N THR A 567 -12.72 -29.00 42.16
CA THR A 567 -14.20 -29.14 42.13
C THR A 567 -14.81 -29.19 40.72
N ILE A 568 -14.00 -29.04 39.68
CA ILE A 568 -14.45 -29.01 38.28
C ILE A 568 -13.83 -30.23 37.56
N GLU A 569 -14.32 -31.44 37.89
CA GLU A 569 -14.05 -32.62 37.07
C GLU A 569 -15.05 -32.69 35.90
N ASP A 570 -14.51 -32.96 34.70
CA ASP A 570 -15.12 -33.40 33.43
C ASP A 570 -16.40 -32.72 32.86
N GLY A 571 -16.97 -31.70 33.50
CA GLY A 571 -18.13 -30.92 33.00
C GLY A 571 -17.87 -29.42 32.77
N GLY A 572 -16.62 -28.96 32.92
CA GLY A 572 -16.27 -27.53 32.85
C GLY A 572 -16.45 -26.90 31.47
N ASN A 573 -16.33 -27.68 30.40
CA ASN A 573 -16.46 -27.20 29.02
C ASN A 573 -17.92 -26.82 28.67
N ASP A 574 -18.91 -27.48 29.25
CA ASP A 574 -20.33 -27.18 28.99
C ASP A 574 -20.81 -25.88 29.68
N LEU A 575 -20.16 -25.51 30.78
CA LEU A 575 -20.47 -24.28 31.53
C LEU A 575 -19.90 -23.04 30.87
N LEU A 576 -18.79 -23.16 30.15
CA LEU A 576 -18.10 -22.02 29.55
C LEU A 576 -18.96 -21.27 28.50
N PRO A 577 -19.65 -21.94 27.54
CA PRO A 577 -20.62 -21.29 26.65
C PRO A 577 -21.71 -20.52 27.39
N ILE A 578 -22.17 -21.06 28.52
CA ILE A 578 -23.24 -20.46 29.35
C ILE A 578 -22.71 -19.21 30.04
N LEU A 579 -21.57 -19.30 30.72
CA LEU A 579 -20.97 -18.16 31.43
C LEU A 579 -20.54 -17.05 30.47
N ALA A 580 -19.98 -17.39 29.32
CA ALA A 580 -19.68 -16.45 28.25
C ALA A 580 -20.96 -15.79 27.72
N GLY A 581 -21.99 -16.59 27.47
CA GLY A 581 -23.32 -16.13 27.07
C GLY A 581 -23.94 -15.16 28.06
N LEU A 582 -23.86 -15.43 29.37
CA LEU A 582 -24.35 -14.54 30.41
C LEU A 582 -23.54 -13.23 30.52
N LYS A 583 -22.21 -13.31 30.42
CA LYS A 583 -21.32 -12.13 30.54
C LYS A 583 -21.42 -11.19 29.34
N TYR A 584 -21.53 -11.76 28.14
CA TYR A 584 -21.48 -11.01 26.88
C TYR A 584 -22.83 -10.90 26.17
N SER A 585 -23.86 -11.59 26.68
CA SER A 585 -25.23 -11.67 26.16
C SER A 585 -25.36 -12.23 24.73
N ILE A 586 -24.25 -12.65 24.12
CA ILE A 586 -24.18 -13.30 22.80
C ILE A 586 -23.86 -14.77 23.00
N LYS A 587 -24.53 -15.65 22.26
CA LYS A 587 -24.28 -17.10 22.33
C LYS A 587 -22.84 -17.39 21.91
N LEU A 588 -22.10 -18.09 22.76
CA LEU A 588 -20.80 -18.66 22.41
C LEU A 588 -21.00 -20.08 21.88
N ASN A 589 -20.52 -20.36 20.67
CA ASN A 589 -20.40 -21.71 20.14
C ASN A 589 -18.96 -22.16 20.36
N PHE A 590 -18.78 -23.02 21.37
CA PHE A 590 -17.46 -23.45 21.80
C PHE A 590 -16.85 -24.50 20.86
N GLU A 591 -17.68 -25.35 20.23
CA GLU A 591 -17.23 -26.33 19.24
C GLU A 591 -16.61 -25.63 18.03
N ASP A 592 -17.30 -24.61 17.49
CA ASP A 592 -16.81 -23.81 16.36
C ASP A 592 -15.87 -22.67 16.79
N SER A 593 -15.51 -22.59 18.08
CA SER A 593 -14.66 -21.54 18.66
C SER A 593 -15.05 -20.11 18.21
N LYS A 594 -16.35 -19.78 18.23
CA LYS A 594 -16.84 -18.47 17.77
C LYS A 594 -17.99 -17.91 18.62
N PHE A 595 -18.08 -16.59 18.71
CA PHE A 595 -19.32 -15.94 19.11
C PHE A 595 -20.29 -15.95 17.93
N GLU A 596 -21.57 -16.22 18.19
CA GLU A 596 -22.63 -16.27 17.17
C GLU A 596 -23.07 -14.85 16.77
N ILE A 597 -22.13 -14.13 16.16
CA ILE A 597 -22.29 -12.80 15.60
C ILE A 597 -21.43 -12.67 14.34
N LYS A 598 -22.02 -12.03 13.32
CA LYS A 598 -21.40 -11.87 12.01
C LYS A 598 -21.66 -10.47 11.47
N ARG A 599 -20.62 -9.77 11.03
CA ARG A 599 -20.76 -8.52 10.26
C ARG A 599 -21.18 -8.88 8.84
N ILE A 600 -22.27 -8.29 8.36
CA ILE A 600 -22.83 -8.61 7.04
C ILE A 600 -22.74 -7.45 6.04
N GLY A 601 -22.35 -6.26 6.49
CA GLY A 601 -22.17 -5.07 5.65
C GLY A 601 -22.10 -3.79 6.48
N ARG A 602 -21.92 -2.65 5.84
CA ARG A 602 -21.85 -1.34 6.49
C ARG A 602 -22.80 -0.36 5.86
N LEU A 603 -23.59 0.33 6.68
CA LEU A 603 -24.44 1.39 6.17
C LEU A 603 -23.63 2.54 5.57
N GLU A 604 -24.12 3.08 4.47
CA GLU A 604 -23.60 4.33 3.91
C GLU A 604 -23.67 5.47 4.91
N LYS A 605 -22.74 6.43 4.81
CA LYS A 605 -22.52 7.42 5.89
C LYS A 605 -23.75 8.29 6.15
N SER A 606 -24.45 8.73 5.11
CA SER A 606 -25.68 9.52 5.24
C SER A 606 -26.82 8.71 5.88
N VAL A 607 -26.98 7.44 5.48
CA VAL A 607 -27.99 6.53 6.01
C VAL A 607 -27.69 6.17 7.46
N ALA A 608 -26.43 5.85 7.77
CA ALA A 608 -25.96 5.60 9.13
C ALA A 608 -26.21 6.80 10.05
N LEU A 609 -25.99 8.03 9.55
CA LEU A 609 -26.29 9.26 10.30
C LEU A 609 -27.79 9.42 10.56
N ASN A 610 -28.65 9.18 9.57
CA ASN A 610 -30.10 9.24 9.75
C ASN A 610 -30.56 8.20 10.78
N VAL A 611 -30.09 6.96 10.66
CA VAL A 611 -30.36 5.88 11.63
C VAL A 611 -29.95 6.29 13.05
N VAL A 612 -28.76 6.89 13.20
CA VAL A 612 -28.29 7.37 14.51
C VAL A 612 -29.17 8.51 15.02
N GLN A 613 -29.53 9.48 14.17
CA GLN A 613 -30.37 10.62 14.55
C GLN A 613 -31.78 10.18 14.96
N ASP A 614 -32.40 9.25 14.25
CA ASP A 614 -33.73 8.72 14.57
C ASP A 614 -33.71 7.98 15.91
N ASN A 615 -32.70 7.14 16.13
CA ASN A 615 -32.53 6.41 17.40
C ASN A 615 -32.24 7.38 18.57
N ILE A 616 -31.41 8.41 18.39
CA ILE A 616 -31.15 9.44 19.41
C ILE A 616 -32.42 10.25 19.72
N THR A 617 -33.19 10.62 18.70
CA THR A 617 -34.44 11.36 18.85
C THR A 617 -35.47 10.54 19.62
N ASN A 618 -35.60 9.25 19.32
CA ASN A 618 -36.46 8.32 20.05
C ASN A 618 -35.98 8.07 21.49
N LEU A 619 -34.67 8.05 21.73
CA LEU A 619 -34.08 7.94 23.07
C LEU A 619 -34.32 9.17 23.97
N SER A 620 -34.46 10.35 23.35
CA SER A 620 -34.61 11.64 24.04
C SER A 620 -36.06 12.03 24.36
N ARG A 621 -37.06 11.34 23.78
CA ARG A 621 -38.48 11.60 24.04
C ARG A 621 -38.93 10.99 25.37
N ILE A 622 -39.37 11.86 26.29
CA ILE A 622 -39.94 11.46 27.59
C ILE A 622 -41.25 10.69 27.35
N GLY A 623 -41.32 9.43 27.77
CA GLY A 623 -42.54 8.61 27.74
C GLY A 623 -42.46 7.29 26.97
N LEU A 624 -41.36 6.96 26.29
CA LEU A 624 -41.15 5.62 25.72
C LEU A 624 -40.59 4.66 26.78
N GLU A 625 -41.30 3.57 27.05
CA GLU A 625 -40.82 2.50 27.92
C GLU A 625 -39.53 1.90 27.33
N LYS A 626 -38.42 2.11 28.03
CA LYS A 626 -37.18 1.38 27.79
C LYS A 626 -37.36 -0.02 28.35
N THR A 627 -37.39 -1.04 27.50
CA THR A 627 -37.15 -2.41 27.95
C THR A 627 -35.66 -2.69 27.81
N PRO A 628 -34.85 -2.57 28.88
CA PRO A 628 -33.53 -3.16 28.87
C PRO A 628 -33.69 -4.67 28.62
N LEU A 629 -32.85 -5.24 27.77
CA LEU A 629 -32.71 -6.69 27.70
C LEU A 629 -32.33 -7.16 29.12
N ARG A 630 -33.18 -8.00 29.70
CA ARG A 630 -32.93 -8.65 30.99
C ARG A 630 -31.98 -9.80 30.82
#